data_AF-A0A968XC24-F1
#
_entry.id   AF-A0A968XC24-F1
#
_cell.length_a   1.000
_cell.length_b   1.000
_cell.length_c   1.000
_cell.angle_alpha   90.00
_cell.angle_beta   90.00
_cell.angle_gamma   90.00
#
_symmetry.space_group_name_H-M   'P 1'
#
loop_
_entity.id
_entity.type
_entity.pdbx_description
1 polymer ?
#
loop_
_entity_poly.entity_id
_entity_poly.type
_entity_poly.pdbx_seq_one_letter_code
_entity_poly.pdbx_strand_id
1 'polypeptide(L)'
;MVLSLFVCMLLSLTRWPGMEIAGVGPNWLLIWVVAWSLKRSPQQGALAGFVLGMLQDGMTALNPSHIVSLAIVGWLTAKLQKQRFLNEDFISAAFVVFGMSVLAETVMAVQFSLMELQRPLVHGGPAWMQYGPAIARIWQSHQSVALSTAILSSLWAPILYLPLTRLWRFMEAAQQKRFLEMSFRSGRR
;
A
#
# COMPACT_ATOMS: atom_id res chain seq x y z
N MET A 1 -16.20 0.35 -5.13
CA MET A 1 -15.06 -0.07 -4.27
C MET A 1 -14.27 -1.21 -4.91
N VAL A 2 -14.92 -2.32 -5.27
CA VAL A 2 -14.25 -3.46 -5.94
C VAL A 2 -13.70 -3.10 -7.32
N LEU A 3 -14.41 -2.27 -8.11
CA LEU A 3 -13.94 -1.84 -9.43
C LEU A 3 -12.61 -1.06 -9.38
N SER A 4 -12.47 -0.14 -8.42
CA SER A 4 -11.22 0.62 -8.24
C SER A 4 -10.05 -0.27 -7.79
N LEU A 5 -10.34 -1.29 -6.97
CA LEU A 5 -9.35 -2.29 -6.57
C LEU A 5 -8.89 -3.13 -7.77
N PHE A 6 -9.85 -3.59 -8.57
CA PHE A 6 -9.59 -4.38 -9.77
C PHE A 6 -8.77 -3.59 -10.80
N VAL A 7 -9.06 -2.31 -10.99
CA VAL A 7 -8.27 -1.43 -11.86
C VAL A 7 -6.86 -1.22 -11.31
N CYS A 8 -6.67 -0.98 -10.02
CA CYS A 8 -5.33 -0.90 -9.41
C CYS A 8 -4.55 -2.21 -9.53
N MET A 9 -5.24 -3.35 -9.44
CA MET A 9 -4.64 -4.67 -9.63
C MET A 9 -4.19 -4.88 -11.09
N LEU A 10 -5.05 -4.54 -12.07
CA LEU A 10 -4.69 -4.58 -13.49
C LEU A 10 -3.52 -3.63 -13.83
N LEU A 11 -3.50 -2.44 -13.23
CA LEU A 11 -2.39 -1.48 -13.34
C LEU A 11 -1.09 -2.05 -12.75
N SER A 12 -1.17 -2.83 -11.66
CA SER A 12 -0.01 -3.51 -11.09
C SER A 12 0.53 -4.64 -11.96
N LEU A 13 -0.31 -5.26 -12.81
CA LEU A 13 0.13 -6.27 -13.78
C LEU A 13 0.70 -5.63 -15.05
N THR A 14 0.37 -4.38 -15.34
CA THR A 14 0.79 -3.70 -16.56
C THR A 14 2.04 -2.84 -16.29
N ARG A 15 3.21 -3.42 -16.56
CA ARG A 15 4.49 -2.71 -16.55
C ARG A 15 4.68 -1.98 -17.89
N TRP A 16 4.14 -0.77 -18.00
CA TRP A 16 4.35 0.04 -19.20
C TRP A 16 5.77 0.60 -19.22
N PRO A 17 6.45 0.61 -20.39
CA PRO A 17 7.78 1.19 -20.50
C PRO A 17 7.74 2.69 -20.16
N GLY A 18 8.63 3.13 -19.27
CA GLY A 18 8.66 4.50 -18.73
C GLY A 18 8.04 4.69 -17.35
N MET A 19 7.45 3.64 -16.76
CA MET A 19 6.90 3.67 -15.40
C MET A 19 7.79 2.99 -14.37
N GLU A 20 8.98 2.54 -14.76
CA GLU A 20 9.97 1.93 -13.87
C GLU A 20 11.20 2.83 -13.76
N ILE A 21 11.68 3.02 -12.52
CA ILE A 21 12.98 3.62 -12.23
C ILE A 21 13.83 2.51 -11.61
N ALA A 22 14.99 2.25 -12.20
CA ALA A 22 15.90 1.18 -11.77
C ALA A 22 15.26 -0.23 -11.70
N GLY A 23 14.29 -0.53 -12.58
CA GLY A 23 13.57 -1.81 -12.60
C GLY A 23 12.48 -1.95 -11.52
N VAL A 24 12.20 -0.88 -10.79
CA VAL A 24 11.18 -0.80 -9.74
C VAL A 24 10.03 0.06 -10.25
N GLY A 25 8.81 -0.50 -10.23
CA GLY A 25 7.58 0.20 -10.61
C GLY A 25 6.87 0.85 -9.41
N PRO A 26 5.92 1.77 -9.66
CA PRO A 26 5.06 2.34 -8.62
C PRO A 26 4.21 1.27 -7.93
N ASN A 27 4.01 1.43 -6.62
CA ASN A 27 3.17 0.53 -5.85
C ASN A 27 1.72 1.03 -5.85
N TRP A 28 0.94 0.61 -6.84
CA TRP A 28 -0.47 1.00 -7.01
C TRP A 28 -1.35 0.59 -5.85
N LEU A 29 -1.10 -0.59 -5.28
CA LEU A 29 -1.88 -1.12 -4.15
C LEU A 29 -1.62 -0.29 -2.88
N LEU A 30 -0.38 0.14 -2.66
CA LEU A 30 -0.05 1.06 -1.57
C LEU A 30 -0.76 2.40 -1.73
N ILE A 31 -0.70 3.01 -2.93
CA ILE A 31 -1.43 4.28 -3.21
C ILE A 31 -2.92 4.11 -2.91
N TRP A 32 -3.51 3.00 -3.33
CA TRP A 32 -4.92 2.70 -3.07
C TRP A 32 -5.21 2.55 -1.58
N VAL A 33 -4.42 1.74 -0.85
CA VAL A 33 -4.56 1.54 0.61
C VAL A 33 -4.49 2.86 1.33
N VAL A 34 -3.50 3.69 0.97
CA VAL A 34 -3.33 5.01 1.57
C VAL A 34 -4.58 5.85 1.31
N ALA A 35 -4.94 6.07 0.05
CA ALA A 35 -6.09 6.91 -0.33
C ALA A 35 -7.41 6.46 0.33
N TRP A 36 -7.63 5.15 0.42
CA TRP A 36 -8.84 4.60 1.03
C TRP A 36 -8.84 4.72 2.56
N SER A 37 -7.68 4.52 3.20
CA SER A 37 -7.54 4.59 4.65
C SER A 37 -7.68 6.01 5.20
N LEU A 38 -7.43 7.05 4.40
CA LEU A 38 -7.59 8.45 4.82
C LEU A 38 -9.03 8.80 5.24
N LYS A 39 -10.07 8.06 4.83
CA LYS A 39 -11.47 8.41 5.17
C LYS A 39 -12.16 7.38 6.06
N ARG A 40 -11.39 6.45 6.65
CA ARG A 40 -11.90 5.25 7.32
C ARG A 40 -11.26 5.06 8.69
N SER A 41 -11.83 4.17 9.51
CA SER A 41 -11.28 3.89 10.83
C SER A 41 -9.95 3.11 10.72
N PRO A 42 -9.04 3.22 11.71
CA PRO A 42 -7.76 2.49 11.68
C PRO A 42 -7.87 0.98 11.53
N GLN A 43 -8.92 0.38 12.12
CA GLN A 43 -9.19 -1.05 11.98
C GLN A 43 -9.59 -1.41 10.54
N GLN A 44 -10.42 -0.58 9.91
CA GLN A 44 -10.80 -0.77 8.50
C GLN A 44 -9.58 -0.63 7.59
N GLY A 45 -8.74 0.40 7.81
CA GLY A 45 -7.48 0.60 7.06
C GLY A 45 -6.53 -0.59 7.18
N ALA A 46 -6.35 -1.11 8.40
CA ALA A 46 -5.54 -2.31 8.64
C ALA A 46 -6.07 -3.54 7.90
N LEU A 47 -7.39 -3.78 7.95
CA LEU A 47 -8.02 -4.90 7.27
C LEU A 47 -7.89 -4.79 5.75
N ALA A 48 -8.06 -3.60 5.17
CA ALA A 48 -7.86 -3.40 3.74
C ALA A 48 -6.41 -3.64 3.32
N GLY A 49 -5.45 -3.13 4.10
CA GLY A 49 -4.03 -3.39 3.89
C GLY A 49 -3.69 -4.88 3.97
N PHE A 50 -4.26 -5.59 4.94
CA PHE A 50 -4.09 -7.03 5.10
C PHE A 50 -4.59 -7.81 3.88
N VAL A 51 -5.83 -7.56 3.46
CA VAL A 51 -6.44 -8.23 2.30
C VAL A 51 -5.65 -7.93 1.02
N LEU A 52 -5.22 -6.67 0.83
CA LEU A 52 -4.43 -6.29 -0.34
C LEU A 52 -3.03 -6.87 -0.31
N GLY A 53 -2.39 -6.99 0.85
CA GLY A 53 -1.13 -7.68 0.97
C GLY A 53 -1.24 -9.17 0.68
N MET A 54 -2.32 -9.83 1.09
CA MET A 54 -2.55 -11.24 0.71
C MET A 54 -2.73 -11.37 -0.81
N LEU A 55 -3.46 -10.43 -1.42
CA LEU A 55 -3.66 -10.38 -2.85
C LEU A 55 -2.35 -10.14 -3.60
N GLN A 56 -1.50 -9.25 -3.10
CA GLN A 56 -0.20 -8.93 -3.69
C GLN A 56 0.79 -10.08 -3.54
N ASP A 57 0.85 -10.72 -2.38
CA ASP A 57 1.68 -11.89 -2.16
C ASP A 57 1.24 -13.04 -3.09
N GLY A 58 -0.07 -13.26 -3.24
CA GLY A 58 -0.62 -14.22 -4.20
C GLY A 58 -0.23 -13.97 -5.67
N MET A 59 0.13 -12.75 -6.04
CA MET A 59 0.59 -12.40 -7.39
C MET A 59 2.11 -12.46 -7.57
N THR A 60 2.89 -12.22 -6.51
CA THR A 60 4.33 -11.90 -6.64
C THR A 60 5.28 -12.95 -6.08
N ALA A 61 4.91 -13.74 -5.04
CA ALA A 61 5.70 -14.89 -4.56
C ALA A 61 5.00 -15.68 -3.43
N LEU A 62 5.44 -16.93 -3.20
CA LEU A 62 4.99 -17.82 -2.10
C LEU A 62 5.36 -17.36 -0.66
N ASN A 63 6.10 -16.25 -0.50
CA ASN A 63 6.55 -15.79 0.81
C ASN A 63 5.82 -14.50 1.19
N PRO A 64 4.99 -14.49 2.25
CA PRO A 64 4.13 -13.36 2.57
C PRO A 64 4.92 -12.17 3.11
N SER A 65 5.32 -11.24 2.24
CA SER A 65 6.05 -10.01 2.63
C SER A 65 5.14 -8.78 2.64
N HIS A 66 4.11 -8.73 1.80
CA HIS A 66 3.31 -7.51 1.63
C HIS A 66 2.15 -7.40 2.62
N ILE A 67 1.70 -8.52 3.21
CA ILE A 67 0.62 -8.52 4.22
C ILE A 67 0.94 -7.60 5.39
N VAL A 68 2.11 -7.77 6.01
CA VAL A 68 2.47 -7.05 7.24
C VAL A 68 2.72 -5.57 6.93
N SER A 69 3.45 -5.28 5.86
CA SER A 69 3.77 -3.91 5.45
C SER A 69 2.50 -3.11 5.10
N LEU A 70 1.61 -3.66 4.26
CA LEU A 70 0.37 -2.96 3.87
C LEU A 70 -0.64 -2.83 5.02
N ALA A 71 -0.73 -3.82 5.91
CA ALA A 71 -1.57 -3.71 7.10
C ALA A 71 -1.11 -2.56 8.02
N ILE A 72 0.20 -2.44 8.26
CA ILE A 72 0.79 -1.35 9.05
C ILE A 72 0.55 0.00 8.37
N VAL A 73 0.79 0.09 7.06
CA VAL A 73 0.53 1.31 6.27
C VAL A 73 -0.93 1.75 6.37
N GLY A 74 -1.88 0.83 6.18
CA GLY A 74 -3.31 1.14 6.26
C GLY A 74 -3.72 1.63 7.64
N TRP A 75 -3.21 1.00 8.70
CA TRP A 75 -3.48 1.41 10.09
C TRP A 75 -2.89 2.79 10.42
N LEU A 76 -1.62 3.03 10.09
CA LEU A 76 -0.95 4.30 10.35
C LEU A 76 -1.57 5.44 9.56
N THR A 77 -1.91 5.21 8.29
CA THR A 77 -2.53 6.21 7.42
C THR A 77 -3.87 6.68 7.98
N ALA A 78 -4.72 5.74 8.41
CA ALA A 78 -6.01 6.07 9.02
C ALA A 78 -5.87 6.78 10.37
N LYS A 79 -4.79 6.52 11.13
CA LYS A 79 -4.47 7.28 12.35
C LYS A 79 -4.01 8.70 12.03
N LEU A 80 -3.17 8.87 11.00
CA LEU A 80 -2.62 10.15 10.60
C LEU A 80 -3.72 11.14 10.20
N GLN A 81 -4.79 10.66 9.56
CA GLN A 81 -5.94 11.50 9.21
C GLN A 81 -6.67 12.07 10.44
N LYS A 82 -6.87 11.26 11.49
CA LYS A 82 -7.53 11.73 12.72
C LYS A 82 -6.79 12.89 13.40
N GLN A 83 -5.49 13.03 13.17
CA GLN A 83 -4.66 14.07 13.78
C GLN A 83 -4.68 15.41 13.04
N ARG A 84 -5.59 15.61 12.08
CA ARG A 84 -5.86 16.93 11.46
C ARG A 84 -4.72 17.47 10.57
N PHE A 85 -3.73 16.64 10.23
CA PHE A 85 -2.59 16.99 9.35
C PHE A 85 -2.88 16.91 7.85
N LEU A 86 -4.10 16.51 7.46
CA LEU A 86 -4.50 16.40 6.06
C LEU A 86 -5.54 17.47 5.76
N ASN A 87 -5.08 18.68 5.41
CA ASN A 87 -5.85 19.45 4.44
C ASN A 87 -5.92 18.57 3.18
N GLU A 88 -7.06 18.52 2.48
CA GLU A 88 -7.29 17.69 1.28
C GLU A 88 -6.42 18.13 0.07
N ASP A 89 -5.25 18.71 0.32
CA ASP A 89 -4.29 19.18 -0.64
C ASP A 89 -3.61 17.97 -1.28
N PHE A 90 -3.63 17.97 -2.61
CA PHE A 90 -2.99 16.97 -3.46
C PHE A 90 -1.51 16.75 -3.11
N ILE A 91 -0.83 17.79 -2.60
CA ILE A 91 0.57 17.74 -2.15
C ILE A 91 0.70 16.89 -0.88
N SER A 92 -0.20 17.05 0.09
CA SER A 92 -0.17 16.28 1.34
C SER A 92 -0.33 14.78 1.07
N ALA A 93 -1.22 14.41 0.14
CA ALA A 93 -1.39 13.02 -0.28
C ALA A 93 -0.09 12.42 -0.85
N ALA A 94 0.67 13.17 -1.66
CA ALA A 94 1.95 12.73 -2.20
C ALA A 94 2.97 12.48 -1.08
N PHE A 95 3.08 13.38 -0.10
CA PHE A 95 4.00 13.22 1.04
C PHE A 95 3.64 12.01 1.92
N VAL A 96 2.36 11.77 2.16
CA VAL A 96 1.91 10.58 2.92
C VAL A 96 2.28 9.31 2.15
N VAL A 97 1.99 9.25 0.85
CA VAL A 97 2.36 8.08 0.03
C VAL A 97 3.86 7.88 0.01
N PHE A 98 4.65 8.94 -0.11
CA PHE A 98 6.11 8.88 -0.03
C PHE A 98 6.56 8.23 1.28
N GLY A 99 6.13 8.77 2.42
CA GLY A 99 6.52 8.26 3.74
C GLY A 99 6.05 6.82 3.99
N MET A 100 4.82 6.49 3.59
CA MET A 100 4.28 5.14 3.73
C MET A 100 4.95 4.13 2.80
N SER A 101 5.44 4.56 1.62
CA SER A 101 6.22 3.71 0.71
C SER A 101 7.57 3.36 1.32
N VAL A 102 8.30 4.35 1.84
CA VAL A 102 9.57 4.11 2.55
C VAL A 102 9.34 3.17 3.73
N LEU A 103 8.27 3.40 4.50
CA LEU A 103 7.92 2.55 5.63
C LEU A 103 7.63 1.10 5.19
N ALA A 104 6.80 0.91 4.16
CA ALA A 104 6.44 -0.42 3.66
C ALA A 104 7.68 -1.21 3.23
N GLU A 105 8.57 -0.57 2.47
CA GLU A 105 9.84 -1.14 2.00
C GLU A 105 10.78 -1.45 3.17
N THR A 106 10.79 -0.60 4.21
CA THR A 106 11.59 -0.81 5.42
C THR A 106 11.08 -2.02 6.19
N VAL A 107 9.76 -2.15 6.36
CA VAL A 107 9.14 -3.32 7.01
C VAL A 107 9.49 -4.59 6.25
N MET A 108 9.45 -4.58 4.92
CA MET A 108 9.85 -5.74 4.11
C MET A 108 11.34 -6.06 4.26
N ALA A 109 12.24 -5.05 4.25
CA ALA A 109 13.67 -5.26 4.48
C ALA A 109 13.95 -5.87 5.86
N VAL A 110 13.21 -5.46 6.89
CA VAL A 110 13.27 -6.05 8.23
C VAL A 110 12.76 -7.50 8.21
N GLN A 111 11.63 -7.79 7.55
CA GLN A 111 11.12 -9.15 7.41
C GLN A 111 12.15 -10.07 6.73
N PHE A 112 12.77 -9.64 5.64
CA PHE A 112 13.82 -10.42 4.98
C PHE A 112 15.06 -10.60 5.86
N SER A 113 15.47 -9.56 6.60
CA SER A 113 16.59 -9.67 7.55
C SER A 113 16.32 -10.69 8.65
N LEU A 114 15.08 -10.72 9.18
CA LEU A 114 14.66 -11.70 10.19
C LEU A 114 14.60 -13.12 9.63
N MET A 115 14.11 -13.29 8.40
CA MET A 115 14.10 -14.59 7.72
C MET A 115 15.51 -15.14 7.51
N GLU A 116 16.47 -14.28 7.15
CA GLU A 116 17.88 -14.70 7.02
C GLU A 116 18.46 -15.11 8.38
N LEU A 117 18.15 -14.40 9.47
CA LEU A 117 18.63 -14.73 10.81
C LEU A 117 18.06 -16.06 11.34
N GLN A 118 16.86 -16.45 10.90
CA GLN A 118 16.24 -17.74 11.23
C GLN A 118 16.85 -18.93 10.48
N ARG A 119 17.69 -18.70 9.46
CA ARG A 119 18.31 -19.80 8.72
C ARG A 119 19.34 -20.54 9.57
N PRO A 120 19.33 -21.89 9.57
CA PRO A 120 20.34 -22.66 10.28
C PRO A 120 21.76 -22.28 9.87
N LEU A 121 22.68 -22.29 10.83
CA LEU A 121 24.10 -22.11 10.55
C LEU A 121 24.57 -23.32 9.74
N VAL A 122 24.96 -23.09 8.50
CA VAL A 122 25.42 -24.15 7.58
C VAL A 122 26.92 -24.38 7.74
N HIS A 123 27.66 -23.41 8.29
CA HIS A 123 29.11 -23.45 8.45
C HIS A 123 29.47 -23.32 9.93
N GLY A 124 30.42 -24.11 10.43
CA GLY A 124 30.91 -24.06 11.81
C GLY A 124 31.72 -22.81 12.17
N GLY A 125 31.59 -21.74 11.37
CA GLY A 125 32.15 -20.43 11.65
C GLY A 125 31.22 -19.58 12.51
N PRO A 126 31.67 -18.40 12.94
CA PRO A 126 30.84 -17.51 13.74
C PRO A 126 29.67 -16.92 12.92
N ALA A 127 28.50 -16.79 13.56
CA ALA A 127 27.24 -16.37 12.93
C ALA A 127 27.33 -15.09 12.08
N TRP A 128 28.14 -14.12 12.49
CA TRP A 128 28.32 -12.85 11.77
C TRP A 128 28.90 -13.03 10.36
N MET A 129 29.65 -14.12 10.12
CA MET A 129 30.27 -14.40 8.82
C MET A 129 29.24 -14.86 7.77
N GLN A 130 28.16 -15.52 8.22
CA GLN A 130 27.05 -15.95 7.37
C GLN A 130 26.00 -14.83 7.20
N TYR A 131 25.54 -14.23 8.31
CA TYR A 131 24.44 -13.27 8.27
C TYR A 131 24.85 -11.85 7.88
N GLY A 132 26.07 -11.41 8.23
CA GLY A 132 26.54 -10.04 7.99
C GLY A 132 26.45 -9.61 6.52
N PRO A 133 27.05 -10.36 5.58
CA PRO A 133 26.98 -10.04 4.16
C PRO A 133 25.56 -10.13 3.59
N ALA A 134 24.74 -11.08 4.05
CA ALA A 134 23.36 -11.25 3.59
C ALA A 134 22.49 -10.04 3.98
N ILE A 135 22.55 -9.63 5.25
CA ILE A 135 21.81 -8.46 5.76
C ILE A 135 22.31 -7.18 5.08
N ALA A 136 23.63 -7.01 4.91
CA ALA A 136 24.19 -5.86 4.21
C ALA A 136 23.65 -5.72 2.78
N ARG A 137 23.54 -6.84 2.03
CA ARG A 137 22.95 -6.85 0.68
C ARG A 137 21.47 -6.46 0.68
N ILE A 138 20.69 -6.93 1.66
CA ILE A 138 19.27 -6.57 1.80
C ILE A 138 19.14 -5.05 2.01
N TRP A 139 19.92 -4.47 2.92
CA TRP A 139 19.86 -3.04 3.21
C TRP A 139 20.40 -2.17 2.07
N GLN A 140 21.43 -2.61 1.37
CA GLN A 140 21.95 -1.91 0.20
C GLN A 140 20.92 -1.90 -0.95
N SER A 141 20.26 -3.03 -1.20
CA SER A 141 19.17 -3.10 -2.18
C SER A 141 17.95 -2.29 -1.73
N HIS A 142 17.65 -2.27 -0.43
CA HIS A 142 16.50 -1.56 0.12
C HIS A 142 16.59 -0.05 -0.14
N GLN A 143 17.77 0.57 -0.03
CA GLN A 143 17.89 2.03 -0.23
C GLN A 143 17.46 2.47 -1.63
N SER A 144 17.91 1.77 -2.68
CA SER A 144 17.55 2.11 -4.06
C SER A 144 16.09 1.79 -4.36
N VAL A 145 15.59 0.65 -3.89
CA VAL A 145 14.20 0.22 -4.09
C VAL A 145 13.24 1.16 -3.36
N ALA A 146 13.49 1.45 -2.08
CA ALA A 146 12.62 2.29 -1.26
C ALA A 146 12.49 3.70 -1.81
N LEU A 147 13.60 4.32 -2.22
CA LEU A 147 13.57 5.66 -2.82
C LEU A 147 12.87 5.65 -4.17
N SER A 148 13.15 4.67 -5.02
CA SER A 148 12.52 4.56 -6.34
C SER A 148 11.01 4.34 -6.23
N THR A 149 10.58 3.38 -5.40
CA THR A 149 9.16 3.11 -5.10
C THR A 149 8.48 4.35 -4.52
N ALA A 150 9.12 5.04 -3.55
CA ALA A 150 8.52 6.19 -2.88
C ALA A 150 8.37 7.40 -3.81
N ILE A 151 9.40 7.70 -4.61
CA ILE A 151 9.35 8.79 -5.59
C ILE A 151 8.27 8.49 -6.65
N LEU A 152 8.29 7.30 -7.25
CA LEU A 152 7.30 6.91 -8.25
C LEU A 152 5.88 6.94 -7.68
N SER A 153 5.67 6.29 -6.53
CA SER A 153 4.34 6.18 -5.94
C SER A 153 3.81 7.55 -5.51
N SER A 154 4.65 8.43 -4.97
CA SER A 154 4.25 9.78 -4.59
C SER A 154 3.95 10.68 -5.79
N LEU A 155 4.67 10.53 -6.90
CA LEU A 155 4.39 11.26 -8.14
C LEU A 155 3.04 10.84 -8.75
N TRP A 156 2.72 9.55 -8.71
CA TRP A 156 1.45 9.02 -9.20
C TRP A 156 0.28 9.23 -8.22
N ALA A 157 0.56 9.50 -6.94
CA ALA A 157 -0.46 9.63 -5.92
C ALA A 157 -1.49 10.74 -6.21
N PRO A 158 -1.13 12.00 -6.55
CA PRO A 158 -2.10 13.04 -6.89
C PRO A 158 -2.98 12.67 -8.08
N ILE A 159 -2.37 12.07 -9.11
CA ILE A 159 -3.03 11.70 -10.36
C ILE A 159 -4.09 10.62 -10.11
N LEU A 160 -3.83 9.67 -9.21
CA LEU A 160 -4.79 8.62 -8.85
C LEU A 160 -5.74 9.00 -7.73
N TYR A 161 -5.30 9.82 -6.78
CA TYR A 161 -6.10 10.23 -5.62
C TYR A 161 -7.36 10.97 -6.04
N LEU A 162 -7.26 11.88 -7.02
CA LEU A 162 -8.38 12.68 -7.52
C LEU A 162 -9.49 11.83 -8.17
N PRO A 163 -9.22 10.98 -9.18
CA PRO A 163 -10.24 10.15 -9.80
C PRO A 163 -10.82 9.12 -8.83
N LEU A 164 -10.01 8.52 -7.95
CA LEU A 164 -10.49 7.59 -6.92
C LEU A 164 -11.48 8.28 -5.97
N THR A 165 -11.12 9.45 -5.45
CA THR A 165 -11.97 10.20 -4.52
C THR A 165 -13.26 10.67 -5.19
N ARG A 166 -13.20 11.14 -6.43
CA ARG A 166 -14.40 11.50 -7.20
C ARG A 166 -15.30 10.30 -7.43
N LEU A 167 -14.75 9.18 -7.88
CA LEU A 167 -15.51 7.96 -8.16
C LEU A 167 -16.23 7.44 -6.91
N TRP A 168 -15.57 7.46 -5.75
CA TRP A 168 -16.19 7.05 -4.49
C TRP A 168 -17.34 7.96 -4.08
N ARG A 169 -17.17 9.29 -4.18
CA ARG A 169 -18.26 10.25 -3.93
C ARG A 169 -19.46 10.05 -4.85
N PHE A 170 -19.23 9.77 -6.15
CA PHE A 170 -20.30 9.48 -7.10
C PHE A 170 -21.10 8.22 -6.72
N MET A 171 -20.41 7.15 -6.31
CA MET A 171 -21.06 5.92 -5.88
C MET A 171 -21.87 6.10 -4.59
N GLU A 172 -21.33 6.83 -3.61
CA GLU A 172 -22.02 7.14 -2.36
C GLU A 172 -23.30 7.95 -2.61
N ALA A 173 -23.23 8.96 -3.48
CA ALA A 173 -24.39 9.75 -3.89
C ALA A 173 -25.46 8.91 -4.61
N ALA A 174 -25.04 7.98 -5.48
CA ALA A 174 -25.96 7.09 -6.19
C ALA A 174 -26.65 6.07 -5.26
N GLN A 175 -25.93 5.54 -4.28
CA GLN A 175 -26.46 4.63 -3.27
C GLN A 175 -27.50 5.33 -2.38
N GLN A 176 -27.20 6.55 -1.93
CA GLN A 176 -28.12 7.33 -1.09
C GLN A 176 -29.44 7.62 -1.80
N LYS A 177 -29.40 8.00 -3.09
CA LYS A 177 -30.61 8.22 -3.90
C LYS A 177 -31.47 6.95 -3.99
N ARG A 178 -30.86 5.81 -4.28
CA ARG A 178 -31.56 4.52 -4.35
C ARG A 178 -32.20 4.12 -3.01
N PHE A 179 -31.51 4.37 -1.89
CA PHE A 179 -32.05 4.08 -0.57
C PHE A 179 -33.29 4.92 -0.25
N LEU A 180 -33.24 6.23 -0.56
CA LEU A 180 -34.39 7.13 -0.40
C LEU A 180 -35.58 6.71 -1.28
N GLU A 181 -35.35 6.33 -2.53
CA GLU A 181 -36.39 5.82 -3.42
C GLU A 181 -37.05 4.55 -2.89
N MET A 182 -36.27 3.61 -2.33
CA MET A 182 -36.81 2.39 -1.70
C MET A 182 -37.62 2.68 -0.44
N SER A 183 -37.17 3.61 0.41
CA SER A 183 -37.91 4.05 1.60
C SER A 183 -39.24 4.71 1.24
N PHE A 184 -39.25 5.60 0.22
CA PHE A 184 -40.48 6.21 -0.30
C PHE A 184 -41.47 5.23 -0.93
N ARG A 185 -40.98 4.07 -1.40
CA ARG A 185 -41.81 3.00 -1.98
C ARG A 185 -42.37 2.07 -0.89
N SER A 186 -41.65 1.95 0.22
CA SER A 186 -42.04 1.17 1.41
C SER A 186 -43.06 1.91 2.29
N GLY A 187 -42.96 3.23 2.43
CA GLY A 187 -43.90 4.04 3.24
C GLY A 187 -45.22 4.39 2.53
N ARG A 188 -45.42 3.90 1.30
CA ARG A 188 -46.64 4.10 0.49
C ARG A 188 -47.54 2.86 0.41
N ARG A 189 -47.25 1.81 1.20
CA ARG A 189 -48.07 0.61 1.34
C ARG A 189 -48.65 0.52 2.73
#